data_AF-A0A5B0FPN9-F1
#
_entry.id   AF-A0A5B0FPN9-F1
#
_cell.length_a   1.000
_cell.length_b   1.000
_cell.length_c   1.000
_cell.angle_alpha   90.00
_cell.angle_beta   90.00
_cell.angle_gamma   90.00
#
_symmetry.space_group_name_H-M   'P 1'
#
loop_
_entity.id
_entity.type
_entity.pdbx_description
1 polymer ?
#
loop_
_entity_poly.entity_id
_entity_poly.type
_entity_poly.pdbx_seq_one_letter_code
_entity_poly.pdbx_strand_id
1 'polypeptide(L)'
;MIERSLMRPRFLINFINQCRSFAVNFNHKKIEAEDIEKGFESYSSDLLIDINYEIRDVFPEAESILYSFIEAPSELSLPVLTEIVERELPGSSMIDKVINLLLWYGFLGIKTGKHDVKYIYNFNYNMNILKGVAFKHKENVIYVINPAFWPSLLIDN
;
A
#
# COMPACT_ATOMS: atom_id res chain seq x y z
N MET A 1 -7.88 7.22 -9.59
CA MET A 1 -6.74 6.60 -10.33
C MET A 1 -5.39 7.15 -9.88
N ILE A 2 -5.14 8.47 -9.93
CA ILE A 2 -3.83 9.06 -9.57
C ILE A 2 -3.39 8.66 -8.14
N GLU A 3 -4.27 8.79 -7.16
CA GLU A 3 -3.95 8.40 -5.77
C GLU A 3 -3.66 6.91 -5.61
N ARG A 4 -4.26 6.06 -6.46
CA ARG A 4 -4.01 4.60 -6.48
C ARG A 4 -2.67 4.23 -7.13
N SER A 5 -1.99 5.18 -7.77
CA SER A 5 -0.68 4.98 -8.39
C SER A 5 0.51 5.16 -7.45
N LEU A 6 0.26 5.33 -6.15
CA LEU A 6 1.27 5.74 -5.15
C LEU A 6 2.00 7.05 -5.53
N MET A 7 1.36 7.88 -6.37
CA MET A 7 1.95 9.06 -7.00
C MET A 7 3.24 8.74 -7.80
N ARG A 8 3.38 7.52 -8.33
CA ARG A 8 4.50 7.11 -9.18
C ARG A 8 4.01 6.99 -10.64
N PRO A 9 4.59 7.73 -11.61
CA PRO A 9 4.14 7.74 -12.99
C PRO A 9 4.04 6.34 -13.64
N ARG A 10 5.01 5.46 -13.36
CA ARG A 10 5.02 4.07 -13.85
C ARG A 10 3.74 3.32 -13.49
N PHE A 11 3.29 3.45 -12.25
CA PHE A 11 2.11 2.75 -11.75
C PHE A 11 0.80 3.31 -12.33
N LEU A 12 0.74 4.62 -12.60
CA LEU A 12 -0.41 5.20 -13.30
C LEU A 12 -0.51 4.67 -14.73
N ILE A 13 0.62 4.58 -15.44
CA ILE A 13 0.68 4.03 -16.79
C ILE A 13 0.27 2.54 -16.78
N ASN A 14 0.78 1.76 -15.83
CA ASN A 14 0.42 0.35 -15.68
C ASN A 14 -1.08 0.18 -15.43
N PHE A 15 -1.68 0.99 -14.54
CA PHE A 15 -3.12 0.95 -14.30
C PHE A 15 -3.92 1.25 -15.58
N ILE A 16 -3.58 2.32 -16.31
CA ILE A 16 -4.25 2.66 -17.57
C ILE A 16 -4.10 1.54 -18.61
N ASN A 17 -2.93 0.89 -18.67
CA ASN A 17 -2.69 -0.23 -19.56
C ASN A 17 -3.58 -1.43 -19.21
N GLN A 18 -3.79 -1.73 -17.92
CA GLN A 18 -4.70 -2.79 -17.51
C GLN A 18 -6.15 -2.49 -17.93
N CYS A 19 -6.64 -1.27 -17.68
CA CYS A 19 -7.97 -0.87 -18.14
C CYS A 19 -8.13 -1.01 -19.67
N ARG A 20 -7.11 -0.57 -20.42
CA ARG A 20 -7.10 -0.70 -21.89
C ARG A 20 -7.12 -2.16 -22.33
N SER A 21 -6.36 -3.04 -21.69
CA SER A 21 -6.33 -4.47 -22.03
C SER A 21 -7.71 -5.11 -21.88
N PHE A 22 -8.43 -4.82 -20.80
CA PHE A 22 -9.81 -5.31 -20.62
C PHE A 22 -10.77 -4.76 -21.68
N ALA A 23 -10.72 -3.46 -21.96
CA ALA A 23 -11.56 -2.85 -23.00
C ALA A 23 -11.35 -3.51 -24.37
N VAL A 24 -10.09 -3.81 -24.74
CA VAL A 24 -9.77 -4.52 -25.98
C VAL A 24 -10.30 -5.96 -25.94
N ASN A 25 -10.11 -6.67 -24.83
CA ASN A 25 -10.55 -8.06 -24.69
C ASN A 25 -12.08 -8.22 -24.73
N PHE A 26 -12.83 -7.23 -24.24
CA PHE A 26 -14.30 -7.20 -24.33
C PHE A 26 -14.81 -6.49 -25.59
N ASN A 27 -13.91 -6.11 -26.51
CA ASN A 27 -14.24 -5.48 -27.78
C ASN A 27 -15.00 -4.14 -27.61
N HIS A 28 -14.72 -3.42 -26.53
CA HIS A 28 -15.24 -2.08 -26.28
C HIS A 28 -14.53 -1.05 -27.15
N LYS A 29 -15.28 -0.05 -27.65
CA LYS A 29 -14.72 1.03 -28.48
C LYS A 29 -13.95 2.09 -27.68
N LYS A 30 -14.13 2.10 -26.37
CA LYS A 30 -13.51 2.99 -25.39
C LYS A 30 -13.46 2.25 -24.05
N ILE A 31 -12.62 2.71 -23.13
CA ILE A 31 -12.59 2.18 -21.76
C ILE A 31 -13.90 2.54 -21.07
N GLU A 32 -14.61 1.53 -20.58
CA GLU A 32 -15.85 1.66 -19.81
C GLU A 32 -15.60 1.43 -18.31
N ALA A 33 -16.63 1.64 -17.48
CA ALA A 33 -16.48 1.55 -16.02
C ALA A 33 -16.05 0.14 -15.56
N GLU A 34 -16.60 -0.90 -16.19
CA GLU A 34 -16.26 -2.30 -15.92
C GLU A 34 -14.80 -2.63 -16.25
N ASP A 35 -14.25 -2.01 -17.30
CA ASP A 35 -12.83 -2.17 -17.66
C ASP A 35 -11.91 -1.53 -16.61
N ILE A 36 -12.35 -0.43 -15.99
CA ILE A 36 -11.61 0.24 -14.92
C ILE A 36 -11.63 -0.62 -13.65
N GLU A 37 -12.76 -1.22 -13.31
CA GLU A 37 -12.91 -2.11 -12.15
C GLU A 37 -12.01 -3.34 -12.29
N LYS A 38 -12.14 -4.10 -13.38
CA LYS A 38 -11.28 -5.26 -13.67
C LYS A 38 -9.82 -4.88 -13.84
N GLY A 39 -9.56 -3.75 -14.49
CA GLY A 39 -8.23 -3.18 -14.64
C GLY A 39 -7.60 -2.84 -13.29
N PHE A 40 -8.40 -2.38 -12.32
CA PHE A 40 -7.93 -2.05 -10.98
C PHE A 40 -7.60 -3.31 -10.17
N GLU A 41 -8.40 -4.37 -10.26
CA GLU A 41 -8.10 -5.66 -9.63
C GLU A 41 -6.77 -6.24 -10.13
N SER A 42 -6.58 -6.26 -11.45
CA SER A 42 -5.33 -6.73 -12.06
C SER A 42 -4.15 -5.83 -11.67
N TYR A 43 -4.33 -4.51 -11.71
CA TYR A 43 -3.32 -3.55 -11.33
C TYR A 43 -2.91 -3.67 -9.85
N SER A 44 -3.87 -3.88 -8.95
CA SER A 44 -3.59 -4.08 -7.52
C SER A 44 -2.69 -5.30 -7.31
N SER A 45 -2.94 -6.38 -8.05
CA SER A 45 -2.14 -7.61 -7.98
C SER A 45 -0.70 -7.38 -8.47
N ASP A 46 -0.55 -6.72 -9.62
CA ASP A 46 0.77 -6.36 -10.16
C ASP A 46 1.53 -5.43 -9.20
N LEU A 47 0.84 -4.44 -8.64
CA LEU A 47 1.42 -3.48 -7.69
C LEU A 47 1.91 -4.18 -6.42
N LEU A 48 1.14 -5.13 -5.88
CA LEU A 48 1.53 -5.91 -4.70
C LEU A 48 2.83 -6.67 -4.99
N ILE A 49 2.91 -7.35 -6.13
CA ILE A 49 4.09 -8.12 -6.56
C ILE A 49 5.31 -7.20 -6.73
N ASP A 50 5.16 -6.10 -7.47
CA ASP A 50 6.23 -5.13 -7.74
C ASP A 50 6.82 -4.57 -6.43
N ILE A 51 5.96 -4.13 -5.50
CA ILE A 51 6.42 -3.58 -4.22
C ILE A 51 7.02 -4.67 -3.34
N ASN A 52 6.48 -5.90 -3.37
CA ASN A 52 7.05 -7.02 -2.63
C ASN A 52 8.48 -7.33 -3.09
N TYR A 53 8.73 -7.33 -4.41
CA TYR A 53 10.09 -7.46 -4.95
C TYR A 53 10.99 -6.29 -4.56
N GLU A 54 10.51 -5.05 -4.64
CA GLU A 54 11.28 -3.87 -4.19
C GLU A 54 11.64 -3.92 -2.69
N ILE A 55 10.79 -4.51 -1.85
CA ILE A 55 11.07 -4.73 -0.42
C ILE A 55 12.11 -5.83 -0.25
N ARG A 56 11.91 -6.99 -0.90
CA ARG A 56 12.81 -8.14 -0.81
C ARG A 56 14.25 -7.78 -1.21
N ASP A 57 14.42 -6.96 -2.24
CA ASP A 57 15.74 -6.56 -2.73
C ASP A 57 16.54 -5.73 -1.70
N VAL A 58 15.85 -5.05 -0.77
CA VAL A 58 16.45 -4.22 0.28
C VAL A 58 16.45 -4.90 1.65
N PHE A 59 15.48 -5.78 1.90
CA PHE A 59 15.31 -6.50 3.16
C PHE A 59 14.76 -7.91 2.90
N PRO A 60 15.62 -8.86 2.49
CA PRO A 60 15.21 -10.21 2.09
C PRO A 60 14.44 -10.98 3.16
N GLU A 61 14.70 -10.71 4.44
CA GLU A 61 14.03 -11.37 5.55
C GLU A 61 12.52 -11.08 5.59
N ALA A 62 12.07 -9.98 4.96
CA ALA A 62 10.67 -9.60 4.86
C ALA A 62 10.03 -9.99 3.51
N GLU A 63 10.52 -11.05 2.85
CA GLU A 63 10.09 -11.46 1.50
C GLU A 63 8.57 -11.61 1.32
N SER A 64 7.83 -11.97 2.36
CA SER A 64 6.38 -12.19 2.29
C SER A 64 5.56 -11.16 3.07
N ILE A 65 6.18 -10.08 3.54
CA ILE A 65 5.56 -9.19 4.53
C ILE A 65 4.24 -8.55 4.07
N LEU A 66 4.07 -8.29 2.77
CA LEU A 66 2.84 -7.69 2.28
C LEU A 66 1.66 -8.67 2.31
N TYR A 67 1.93 -9.97 2.14
CA TYR A 67 0.89 -11.01 2.14
C TYR A 67 0.32 -11.28 3.54
N SER A 68 1.03 -10.86 4.59
CA SER A 68 0.57 -10.95 5.99
C SER A 68 -0.60 -10.01 6.30
N PHE A 69 -0.88 -9.09 5.39
CA PHE A 69 -2.01 -8.16 5.45
C PHE A 69 -3.24 -8.65 4.70
N ILE A 70 -3.24 -9.88 4.18
CA ILE A 70 -4.46 -10.48 3.59
C ILE A 70 -5.58 -10.48 4.64
N GLU A 71 -6.74 -9.96 4.25
CA GLU A 71 -7.93 -9.80 5.10
C GLU A 71 -7.70 -8.96 6.37
N ALA A 72 -6.61 -8.16 6.42
CA ALA A 72 -6.35 -7.27 7.55
C ALA A 72 -7.30 -6.05 7.54
N PRO A 73 -7.58 -5.45 8.71
CA PRO A 73 -8.28 -4.16 8.76
C PRO A 73 -7.55 -3.09 7.94
N SER A 74 -8.30 -2.27 7.20
CA SER A 74 -7.73 -1.17 6.41
C SER A 74 -7.08 -0.09 7.28
N GLU A 75 -7.54 0.06 8.52
CA GLU A 75 -7.01 0.94 9.56
C GLU A 75 -6.46 0.12 10.74
N LEU A 76 -5.19 0.35 11.08
CA LEU A 76 -4.43 -0.44 12.06
C LEU A 76 -3.89 0.47 13.16
N SER A 77 -4.04 0.05 14.42
CA SER A 77 -3.30 0.64 15.53
C SER A 77 -1.85 0.12 15.52
N LEU A 78 -0.93 0.82 16.20
CA LEU A 78 0.46 0.35 16.31
C LEU A 78 0.57 -1.08 16.90
N PRO A 79 -0.17 -1.45 17.96
CA PRO A 79 -0.15 -2.82 18.47
C PRO A 79 -0.58 -3.87 17.44
N VAL A 80 -1.68 -3.64 16.71
CA VAL A 80 -2.18 -4.58 15.69
C VAL A 80 -1.20 -4.69 14.52
N LEU A 81 -0.65 -3.56 14.06
CA LEU A 81 0.38 -3.55 13.01
C LEU A 81 1.62 -4.32 13.45
N THR A 82 2.07 -4.12 14.69
CA THR A 82 3.22 -4.83 15.26
C THR A 82 2.97 -6.33 15.29
N GLU A 83 1.78 -6.76 15.73
CA GLU A 83 1.39 -8.16 15.76
C GLU A 83 1.43 -8.81 14.36
N ILE A 84 0.91 -8.13 13.33
CA ILE A 84 0.96 -8.62 11.95
C ILE A 84 2.41 -8.82 11.49
N VAL A 85 3.27 -7.83 11.73
CA VAL A 85 4.69 -7.89 11.34
C VAL A 85 5.45 -8.96 12.13
N GLU A 86 5.16 -9.12 13.42
CA GLU A 86 5.77 -10.13 14.28
C GLU A 86 5.45 -11.57 13.87
N ARG A 87 4.28 -11.82 13.27
CA ARG A 87 3.94 -13.16 12.77
C ARG A 87 4.88 -13.62 11.65
N GLU A 88 5.32 -12.70 10.78
CA GLU A 88 6.32 -13.03 9.74
C GLU A 88 7.75 -12.98 10.23
N LEU A 89 8.02 -12.15 11.23
CA LEU A 89 9.36 -11.95 11.78
C LEU A 89 9.38 -12.22 13.29
N PRO A 90 9.11 -13.46 13.75
CA PRO A 90 9.00 -13.75 15.18
C PRO A 90 10.29 -13.46 15.95
N GLY A 91 10.17 -12.70 17.03
CA GLY A 91 11.31 -12.34 17.90
C GLY A 91 12.33 -11.41 17.24
N SER A 92 12.01 -10.82 16.09
CA SER A 92 12.91 -9.93 15.38
C SER A 92 12.97 -8.56 16.03
N SER A 93 14.18 -8.05 16.25
CA SER A 93 14.40 -6.65 16.63
C SER A 93 14.17 -5.66 15.47
N MET A 94 13.75 -6.14 14.30
CA MET A 94 13.64 -5.37 13.05
C MET A 94 12.21 -4.90 12.74
N ILE A 95 11.24 -5.10 13.63
CA ILE A 95 9.84 -4.70 13.44
C ILE A 95 9.75 -3.21 13.04
N ASP A 96 10.40 -2.33 13.79
CA ASP A 96 10.41 -0.89 13.49
C ASP A 96 10.99 -0.58 12.11
N LYS A 97 12.02 -1.34 11.69
CA LYS A 97 12.61 -1.19 10.35
C LYS A 97 11.62 -1.60 9.27
N VAL A 98 10.88 -2.69 9.48
CA VAL A 98 9.85 -3.16 8.54
C VAL A 98 8.72 -2.15 8.42
N ILE A 99 8.17 -1.66 9.54
CA ILE A 99 7.14 -0.60 9.53
C ILE A 99 7.63 0.63 8.77
N ASN A 100 8.91 1.02 8.97
CA ASN A 100 9.51 2.13 8.24
C ASN A 100 9.64 1.87 6.72
N LEU A 101 9.95 0.64 6.31
CA LEU A 101 9.96 0.26 4.89
C LEU A 101 8.55 0.33 4.31
N LEU A 102 7.55 -0.21 5.00
CA LEU A 102 6.15 -0.17 4.56
C LEU A 102 5.65 1.28 4.40
N LEU A 103 6.04 2.19 5.29
CA LEU A 103 5.79 3.63 5.15
C LEU A 103 6.55 4.22 3.96
N TRP A 104 7.83 3.86 3.77
CA TRP A 104 8.68 4.37 2.68
C TRP A 104 8.17 4.00 1.29
N TYR A 105 7.68 2.78 1.11
CA TYR A 105 7.11 2.32 -0.15
C TYR A 105 5.69 2.85 -0.39
N GLY A 106 5.09 3.53 0.60
CA GLY A 106 3.72 4.04 0.51
C GLY A 106 2.67 2.95 0.63
N PHE A 107 3.06 1.74 1.07
CA PHE A 107 2.15 0.67 1.45
C PHE A 107 1.31 1.08 2.67
N LEU A 108 1.98 1.65 3.68
CA LEU A 108 1.32 2.29 4.81
C LEU A 108 1.31 3.81 4.69
N GLY A 109 0.19 4.40 5.08
CA GLY A 109 0.05 5.82 5.41
C GLY A 109 -0.22 6.02 6.89
N ILE A 110 -0.27 7.27 7.31
CA ILE A 110 -0.66 7.67 8.67
C ILE A 110 -1.91 8.55 8.63
N LYS A 111 -2.78 8.36 9.61
CA LYS A 111 -3.96 9.20 9.86
C LYS A 111 -3.81 9.79 11.25
N THR A 112 -3.77 11.12 11.32
CA THR A 112 -3.63 11.88 12.57
C THR A 112 -4.85 12.79 12.72
N GLY A 113 -5.85 12.36 13.50
CA GLY A 113 -7.12 13.09 13.67
C GLY A 113 -8.21 12.63 12.69
N LYS A 114 -9.18 13.50 12.39
CA LYS A 114 -10.46 13.06 11.81
C LYS A 114 -10.48 12.76 10.30
N HIS A 115 -9.65 13.37 9.43
CA HIS A 115 -10.00 13.32 8.00
C HIS A 115 -8.91 12.97 6.98
N ASP A 116 -7.63 13.32 7.15
CA ASP A 116 -6.67 13.08 6.07
C ASP A 116 -5.64 11.99 6.39
N VAL A 117 -5.70 10.91 5.60
CA VAL A 117 -4.63 9.91 5.49
C VAL A 117 -3.52 10.50 4.63
N LYS A 118 -2.28 10.42 5.12
CA LYS A 118 -1.10 10.88 4.39
C LYS A 118 -0.10 9.74 4.22
N TYR A 119 0.38 9.57 3.01
CA TYR A 119 1.44 8.65 2.64
C TYR A 119 2.74 9.42 2.42
N ILE A 120 3.83 8.70 2.25
CA ILE A 120 5.18 9.26 2.05
C ILE A 120 5.28 10.31 0.92
N TYR A 121 4.52 10.13 -0.16
CA TYR A 121 4.47 11.09 -1.28
C TYR A 121 3.80 12.41 -0.91
N ASN A 122 2.91 12.46 0.09
CA ASN A 122 2.35 13.72 0.60
C ASN A 122 3.40 14.54 1.35
N PHE A 123 4.53 13.94 1.72
CA PHE A 123 5.66 14.57 2.39
C PHE A 123 6.89 14.69 1.47
N ASN A 124 6.72 14.63 0.15
CA ASN A 124 7.81 14.68 -0.83
C ASN A 124 8.91 13.64 -0.54
N TYR A 125 8.53 12.44 -0.11
CA TYR A 125 9.44 11.37 0.28
C TYR A 125 10.39 11.71 1.43
N ASN A 126 10.03 12.69 2.27
CA ASN A 126 10.77 13.01 3.47
C ASN A 126 10.29 12.18 4.67
N MET A 127 11.00 11.08 4.94
CA MET A 127 10.68 10.17 6.04
C MET A 127 10.80 10.83 7.42
N ASN A 128 11.69 11.82 7.59
CA ASN A 128 11.83 12.52 8.86
C ASN A 128 10.58 13.36 9.19
N ILE A 129 9.97 13.99 8.18
CA ILE A 129 8.71 14.73 8.36
C ILE A 129 7.57 13.77 8.69
N LEU A 130 7.42 12.67 7.94
CA LEU A 130 6.37 11.68 8.20
C LEU A 130 6.47 11.15 9.64
N LYS A 131 7.68 10.74 10.06
CA LYS A 131 7.95 10.27 11.42
C LYS A 131 7.69 11.35 12.47
N GLY A 132 8.10 12.59 12.22
CA GLY A 132 7.85 13.71 13.11
C GLY A 132 6.35 13.96 13.33
N VAL A 133 5.55 13.85 12.27
CA VAL A 133 4.08 13.93 12.36
C VAL A 133 3.52 12.77 13.16
N ALA A 134 3.90 11.52 12.84
CA ALA A 134 3.44 10.35 13.58
C ALA A 134 3.81 10.44 15.08
N PHE A 135 5.04 10.81 15.40
CA PHE A 135 5.53 10.94 16.77
C PHE A 135 4.76 11.99 17.57
N LYS A 136 4.46 13.15 16.98
CA LYS A 136 3.67 14.21 17.64
C LYS A 136 2.26 13.76 18.01
N HIS A 137 1.73 12.77 17.30
CA HIS A 137 0.39 12.23 17.49
C HIS A 137 0.39 10.82 18.07
N LYS A 138 1.49 10.34 18.67
CA LYS A 138 1.75 8.91 19.00
C LYS A 138 0.57 8.14 19.60
N GLU A 139 -0.27 8.78 20.41
CA GLU A 139 -1.40 8.13 21.11
C GLU A 139 -2.64 7.95 20.20
N ASN A 140 -2.67 8.59 19.04
CA ASN A 140 -3.79 8.64 18.10
C ASN A 140 -3.37 8.39 16.64
N VAL A 141 -2.16 7.88 16.39
CA VAL A 141 -1.76 7.50 15.03
C VAL A 141 -2.45 6.21 14.65
N ILE A 142 -3.19 6.28 13.55
CA ILE A 142 -3.72 5.09 12.87
C ILE A 142 -2.89 4.91 11.60
N TYR A 143 -2.40 3.69 11.38
CA TYR A 143 -1.76 3.29 10.14
C TYR A 143 -2.82 2.83 9.15
N VAL A 144 -2.70 3.22 7.89
CA VAL A 144 -3.72 2.92 6.88
C VAL A 144 -3.06 2.20 5.71
N ILE A 145 -3.54 1.00 5.39
CA ILE A 145 -3.09 0.26 4.20
C ILE A 145 -3.56 1.04 2.97
N ASN A 146 -2.65 1.32 2.04
CA ASN A 146 -3.00 2.07 0.84
C ASN A 146 -4.08 1.33 0.04
N PRO A 147 -5.20 1.98 -0.31
CA PRO A 147 -6.29 1.28 -0.97
C PRO A 147 -5.96 0.79 -2.38
N ALA A 148 -4.80 1.18 -2.94
CA ALA A 148 -4.26 0.58 -4.14
C ALA A 148 -3.97 -0.93 -4.01
N PHE A 149 -3.85 -1.45 -2.79
CA PHE A 149 -3.58 -2.86 -2.51
C PHE A 149 -4.81 -3.65 -2.03
N TRP A 150 -5.94 -2.99 -1.76
CA TRP A 150 -7.10 -3.64 -1.15
C TRP A 150 -7.64 -4.82 -1.97
N PRO A 151 -7.83 -4.72 -3.31
CA PRO A 151 -8.28 -5.87 -4.10
C PRO A 151 -7.35 -7.07 -3.98
N SER A 152 -6.03 -6.86 -4.07
CA SER A 152 -5.03 -7.93 -3.98
C SER A 152 -4.88 -8.53 -2.57
N LEU A 153 -5.30 -7.80 -1.54
CA LEU A 153 -5.22 -8.23 -0.14
C LEU A 153 -6.57 -8.68 0.41
N LEU A 154 -7.62 -8.72 -0.41
CA LEU A 154 -8.97 -9.10 0.03
C LEU A 154 -9.48 -8.22 1.19
N ILE A 155 -9.17 -6.92 1.12
CA ILE A 155 -9.63 -5.93 2.12
C ILE A 155 -10.89 -5.26 1.61
N ASP A 156 -11.95 -5.33 2.40
CA ASP A 156 -13.25 -4.71 2.09
C ASP A 156 -13.20 -3.18 2.23
N ASN A 157 -14.03 -2.50 1.42
CA ASN A 157 -14.23 -1.03 1.45
C ASN A 157 -15.13 -0.58 2.60
#